data_AF-A0A3B0VB10-F1
#
_entry.id   AF-A0A3B0VB10-F1
#
_cell.length_a   1.000
_cell.length_b   1.000
_cell.length_c   1.000
_cell.angle_alpha   90.00
_cell.angle_beta   90.00
_cell.angle_gamma   90.00
#
_symmetry.space_group_name_H-M   'P 1'
#
loop_
_entity.id
_entity.type
_entity.pdbx_description
1 polymer ?
#
loop_
_entity_poly.entity_id
_entity_poly.type
_entity_poly.pdbx_seq_one_letter_code
_entity_poly.pdbx_strand_id
1 'polypeptide(L)'
;MYLRKSIPLCILLLTILISGTVFAKGPPNKITISHPDLPDKIELTDSATLDSFAMGQFVDFDNPIIEPDGVTDGYEIVRLYYISETTLKAIDKFVYYPGSKGGNGVIYYDGIIDKMFIFGGSPYDGNWFRATESGDLVMQELLTKYDLLPIDTNLFQSILAKGSLAGMGYFGLLSVTGVVVFYQVYRRKVAVDRV
;
A
#
# COMPACT_ATOMS: atom_id res chain seq x y z
N MET A 1 -15.73 -33.20 51.70
CA MET A 1 -15.67 -33.56 50.26
C MET A 1 -16.01 -32.34 49.38
N TYR A 2 -15.29 -31.21 49.54
CA TYR A 2 -15.58 -29.94 48.84
C TYR A 2 -14.56 -29.59 47.74
N LEU A 3 -13.46 -30.34 47.61
CA LEU A 3 -12.36 -30.02 46.69
C LEU A 3 -12.67 -30.21 45.20
N ARG A 4 -13.74 -30.91 44.84
CA ARG A 4 -13.98 -31.36 43.45
C ARG A 4 -14.68 -30.31 42.57
N LYS A 5 -15.29 -29.28 43.16
CA LYS A 5 -16.02 -28.22 42.43
C LYS A 5 -15.15 -26.99 42.10
N SER A 6 -13.95 -26.87 42.68
CA SER A 6 -13.10 -25.67 42.56
C SER A 6 -12.18 -25.69 41.33
N ILE A 7 -11.89 -26.86 40.78
CA ILE A 7 -10.99 -27.04 39.62
C ILE A 7 -11.53 -26.36 38.34
N PRO A 8 -12.81 -26.54 37.92
CA PRO A 8 -13.29 -25.87 36.70
C PRO A 8 -13.36 -24.35 36.85
N LEU A 9 -13.58 -23.83 38.06
CA LEU A 9 -13.56 -22.39 38.33
C LEU A 9 -12.15 -21.80 38.18
N CYS A 10 -11.12 -22.50 38.67
CA CYS A 10 -9.74 -22.06 38.51
C CYS A 10 -9.29 -22.08 37.04
N ILE A 11 -9.72 -23.06 36.25
CA ILE A 11 -9.41 -23.13 34.82
C ILE A 11 -10.09 -21.98 34.06
N LEU A 12 -11.36 -21.68 34.38
CA LEU A 12 -12.10 -20.55 33.79
C LEU A 12 -11.49 -19.19 34.16
N LEU A 13 -11.07 -19.02 35.41
CA LEU A 13 -10.38 -17.80 35.85
C LEU A 13 -9.02 -17.65 35.17
N LEU A 14 -8.30 -18.76 34.93
CA LEU A 14 -7.05 -18.73 34.21
C LEU A 14 -7.25 -18.29 32.76
N THR A 15 -8.24 -18.83 32.03
CA THR A 15 -8.49 -18.45 30.62
C THR A 15 -8.88 -16.99 30.45
N ILE A 16 -9.62 -16.40 31.39
CA ILE A 16 -9.96 -14.96 31.34
C ILE A 16 -8.72 -14.08 31.55
N LEU A 17 -7.74 -14.54 32.34
CA LEU A 17 -6.49 -13.81 32.60
C LEU A 17 -5.50 -13.86 31.41
N ILE A 18 -5.63 -14.84 30.51
CA ILE A 18 -4.76 -14.95 29.31
C ILE A 18 -5.36 -14.29 28.08
N SER A 19 -6.59 -13.78 28.16
CA SER A 19 -7.18 -12.89 27.15
C SER A 19 -6.56 -11.49 27.23
N GLY A 20 -5.23 -11.41 27.23
CA GLY A 20 -4.51 -10.18 26.99
C GLY A 20 -4.83 -9.74 25.56
N THR A 21 -5.35 -8.54 25.42
CA THR A 21 -5.49 -7.88 24.12
C THR A 21 -4.12 -7.92 23.44
N VAL A 22 -4.00 -8.68 22.36
CA VAL A 22 -2.86 -8.59 21.46
C VAL A 22 -2.88 -7.17 20.94
N PHE A 23 -2.06 -6.30 21.53
CA PHE A 23 -1.86 -4.95 21.04
C PHE A 23 -1.08 -5.08 19.73
N ALA A 24 -1.82 -5.25 18.64
CA ALA A 24 -1.37 -4.76 17.35
C ALA A 24 -0.90 -3.33 17.58
N LYS A 25 0.35 -3.04 17.21
CA LYS A 25 0.89 -1.68 17.22
C LYS A 25 -0.18 -0.77 16.62
N GLY A 26 -0.52 0.33 17.30
CA GLY A 26 -1.53 1.28 16.81
C GLY A 26 -1.20 1.79 15.40
N PRO A 27 -2.00 2.72 14.87
CA PRO A 27 -1.68 3.34 13.59
C PRO A 27 -0.25 3.94 13.60
N PRO A 28 0.45 3.93 12.46
CA PRO A 28 1.72 4.65 12.33
C PRO A 28 1.51 6.15 12.60
N ASN A 29 2.57 6.82 13.06
CA ASN A 29 2.52 8.28 13.28
C ASN A 29 2.79 9.07 11.99
N LYS A 30 3.47 8.44 11.04
CA LYS A 30 3.72 8.96 9.70
C LYS A 30 3.88 7.77 8.75
N ILE A 31 3.44 7.95 7.50
CA ILE A 31 3.87 7.08 6.41
C ILE A 31 4.54 7.91 5.32
N THR A 32 5.50 7.30 4.61
CA THR A 32 6.06 7.87 3.39
C THR A 32 5.77 6.94 2.22
N ILE A 33 5.36 7.50 1.09
CA ILE A 33 5.12 6.77 -0.15
C ILE A 33 6.12 7.25 -1.21
N SER A 34 6.84 6.32 -1.84
CA SER A 34 7.75 6.58 -2.96
C SER A 34 7.44 5.72 -4.18
N HIS A 35 7.74 6.26 -5.36
CA HIS A 35 7.58 5.59 -6.64
C HIS A 35 8.60 6.20 -7.64
N PRO A 36 9.13 5.45 -8.63
CA PRO A 36 10.08 6.02 -9.61
C PRO A 36 9.56 7.24 -10.39
N ASP A 37 8.25 7.32 -10.60
CA ASP A 37 7.59 8.45 -11.28
C ASP A 37 7.27 9.64 -10.37
N LEU A 38 7.53 9.52 -9.06
CA LEU A 38 7.37 10.60 -8.11
C LEU A 38 8.69 11.38 -7.96
N PRO A 39 8.70 12.71 -8.16
CA PRO A 39 9.90 13.50 -7.95
C PRO A 39 10.32 13.52 -6.48
N ASP A 40 9.35 13.51 -5.56
CA ASP A 40 9.53 13.54 -4.12
C ASP A 40 8.64 12.50 -3.43
N LYS A 41 9.04 12.11 -2.22
CA LYS A 41 8.22 11.23 -1.38
C LYS A 41 6.97 11.96 -0.91
N ILE A 42 5.83 11.27 -0.93
CA ILE A 42 4.62 11.76 -0.28
C ILE A 42 4.71 11.43 1.20
N GLU A 43 4.61 12.44 2.06
CA GLU A 43 4.51 12.26 3.51
C GLU A 43 3.07 12.44 3.98
N LEU A 44 2.56 11.49 4.77
CA LEU A 44 1.22 11.55 5.34
C LEU A 44 1.28 11.48 6.85
N THR A 45 0.61 12.43 7.50
CA THR A 45 0.52 12.58 8.96
C THR A 45 -0.92 12.71 9.46
N ASP A 46 -1.90 12.65 8.55
CA ASP A 46 -3.32 12.75 8.88
C ASP A 46 -3.80 11.48 9.59
N SER A 47 -4.36 11.62 10.80
CA SER A 47 -4.72 10.48 11.65
C SER A 47 -5.75 9.56 10.99
N ALA A 48 -6.77 10.13 10.32
CA ALA A 48 -7.83 9.33 9.71
C ALA A 48 -7.29 8.46 8.57
N THR A 49 -6.35 9.00 7.79
CA THR A 49 -5.63 8.24 6.76
C THR A 49 -4.75 7.16 7.39
N LEU A 50 -4.01 7.49 8.45
CA LEU A 50 -3.04 6.58 9.10
C LEU A 50 -3.70 5.38 9.78
N ASP A 51 -4.95 5.49 10.23
CA ASP A 51 -5.71 4.37 10.80
C ASP A 51 -5.84 3.20 9.82
N SER A 52 -6.03 3.49 8.53
CA SER A 52 -6.08 2.47 7.48
C SER A 52 -4.72 1.80 7.21
N PHE A 53 -3.61 2.39 7.69
CA PHE A 53 -2.26 1.83 7.60
C PHE A 53 -1.83 1.08 8.86
N ALA A 54 -2.72 0.90 9.84
CA ALA A 54 -2.47 0.07 11.01
C ALA A 54 -2.28 -1.41 10.62
N MET A 55 -1.62 -2.17 11.51
CA MET A 55 -1.42 -3.61 11.31
C MET A 55 -2.77 -4.34 11.22
N GLY A 56 -2.95 -5.17 10.19
CA GLY A 56 -4.22 -5.86 9.91
C GLY A 56 -5.31 -5.00 9.30
N GLN A 57 -5.14 -3.66 9.23
CA GLN A 57 -6.07 -2.78 8.54
C GLN A 57 -5.67 -2.56 7.09
N PHE A 58 -4.37 -2.51 6.79
CA PHE A 58 -3.88 -2.33 5.41
C PHE A 58 -3.66 -3.65 4.67
N VAL A 59 -3.11 -4.63 5.37
CA VAL A 59 -2.64 -5.91 4.82
C VAL A 59 -3.42 -7.04 5.47
N ASP A 60 -3.90 -7.98 4.66
CA ASP A 60 -4.47 -9.24 5.13
C ASP A 60 -3.35 -10.25 5.46
N PHE A 61 -2.74 -10.09 6.64
CA PHE A 61 -1.64 -10.96 7.11
C PHE A 61 -2.05 -12.42 7.38
N ASP A 62 -3.36 -12.69 7.48
CA ASP A 62 -3.87 -14.03 7.76
C ASP A 62 -3.90 -14.91 6.50
N ASN A 63 -3.87 -14.30 5.31
CA ASN A 63 -3.99 -14.99 4.03
C ASN A 63 -2.84 -14.64 3.08
N PRO A 64 -1.63 -15.19 3.29
CA PRO A 64 -0.53 -15.02 2.36
C PRO A 64 -0.90 -15.60 0.99
N ILE A 65 -0.44 -14.94 -0.07
CA ILE A 65 -0.62 -15.36 -1.45
C ILE A 65 0.74 -15.65 -2.10
N ILE A 66 0.71 -16.32 -3.25
CA ILE A 66 1.87 -16.38 -4.13
C ILE A 66 2.04 -15.03 -4.85
N GLU A 67 3.27 -14.71 -5.24
CA GLU A 67 3.56 -13.57 -6.10
C GLU A 67 2.65 -13.58 -7.35
N PRO A 68 1.89 -12.50 -7.60
CA PRO A 68 1.06 -12.43 -8.79
C PRO A 68 1.89 -12.23 -10.07
N ASP A 69 1.47 -12.86 -11.16
CA ASP A 69 2.10 -12.65 -12.47
C ASP A 69 1.93 -11.19 -12.94
N GLY A 70 2.98 -10.64 -13.55
CA GLY A 70 2.92 -9.35 -14.23
C GLY A 70 2.82 -8.13 -13.31
N VAL A 71 3.22 -8.25 -12.04
CA VAL A 71 3.44 -7.09 -11.17
C VAL A 71 4.46 -6.15 -11.80
N THR A 72 4.13 -4.86 -11.88
CA THR A 72 4.99 -3.80 -12.45
C THR A 72 5.76 -3.09 -11.34
N ASP A 73 6.22 -1.87 -11.57
CA ASP A 73 6.69 -1.01 -10.49
C ASP A 73 5.57 -0.77 -9.48
N GLY A 74 5.89 -0.93 -8.20
CA GLY A 74 4.96 -0.73 -7.08
C GLY A 74 5.32 0.50 -6.25
N TYR A 75 4.37 0.91 -5.41
CA TYR A 75 4.53 2.03 -4.49
C TYR A 75 5.19 1.54 -3.21
N GLU A 76 6.40 2.01 -2.94
CA GLU A 76 7.07 1.73 -1.68
C GLU A 76 6.41 2.54 -0.56
N ILE A 77 6.01 1.86 0.51
CA ILE A 77 5.39 2.46 1.67
C ILE A 77 6.25 2.13 2.88
N VAL A 78 6.62 3.15 3.66
CA VAL A 78 7.37 2.99 4.91
C VAL A 78 6.54 3.54 6.05
N ARG A 79 6.34 2.75 7.11
CA ARG A 79 5.65 3.21 8.32
C ARG A 79 6.65 3.68 9.36
N LEU A 80 6.40 4.87 9.91
CA LEU A 80 7.20 5.48 10.95
C LEU A 80 6.39 5.62 12.24
N TYR A 81 7.04 5.29 13.35
CA TYR A 81 6.47 5.36 14.69
C TYR A 81 7.36 6.20 15.60
N TYR A 82 6.76 6.89 16.56
CA TYR A 82 7.51 7.53 17.63
C TYR A 82 8.18 6.47 18.50
N ILE A 83 9.50 6.58 18.66
CA ILE A 83 10.29 5.81 19.63
C ILE A 83 10.67 6.66 20.86
N SER A 84 10.44 7.96 20.77
CA SER A 84 10.49 8.96 21.83
C SER A 84 9.56 10.12 21.44
N GLU A 85 9.39 11.12 22.32
CA GLU A 85 8.46 12.24 22.10
C GLU A 85 8.65 12.99 20.78
N THR A 86 9.88 13.02 20.25
CA THR A 86 10.21 13.77 19.03
C THR A 86 10.85 12.93 17.93
N THR A 87 11.23 11.68 18.22
CA THR A 87 11.98 10.84 17.28
C THR A 87 11.06 9.84 16.61
N LEU A 88 10.83 10.04 15.31
CA LEU A 88 10.22 9.04 14.43
C LEU A 88 11.30 8.05 13.96
N LYS A 89 10.93 6.78 13.93
CA LYS A 89 11.76 5.72 13.36
C LYS A 89 10.94 4.89 12.38
N ALA A 90 11.52 4.64 11.22
CA ALA A 90 10.98 3.69 10.26
C ALA A 90 11.00 2.28 10.87
N ILE A 91 9.83 1.63 10.92
CA ILE A 91 9.66 0.32 11.54
C ILE A 91 9.66 -0.77 10.48
N ASP A 92 8.86 -0.61 9.43
CA ASP A 92 8.72 -1.62 8.38
C ASP A 92 8.42 -0.99 7.01
N LYS A 93 8.54 -1.83 5.98
CA LYS A 93 8.39 -1.44 4.58
C LYS A 93 7.50 -2.43 3.82
N PHE A 94 6.70 -1.86 2.92
CA PHE A 94 5.80 -2.55 2.00
C PHE A 94 6.06 -2.06 0.58
N VAL A 95 5.68 -2.87 -0.40
CA VAL A 95 5.50 -2.44 -1.79
C VAL A 95 4.05 -2.76 -2.17
N TYR A 96 3.26 -1.73 -2.46
CA TYR A 96 1.87 -1.84 -2.86
C TYR A 96 1.74 -1.78 -4.39
N TYR A 97 0.98 -2.71 -4.94
CA TYR A 97 0.68 -2.77 -6.36
C TYR A 97 -0.84 -2.61 -6.54
N PRO A 98 -1.31 -1.55 -7.20
CA PRO A 98 -2.74 -1.31 -7.41
C PRO A 98 -3.40 -2.48 -8.14
N GLY A 99 -4.59 -2.87 -7.71
CA GLY A 99 -5.38 -3.87 -8.40
C GLY A 99 -5.90 -3.38 -9.75
N SER A 100 -6.20 -4.31 -10.65
CA SER A 100 -6.94 -3.99 -11.88
C SER A 100 -8.43 -3.75 -11.56
N LYS A 101 -9.15 -3.01 -12.42
CA LYS A 101 -10.52 -2.52 -12.19
C LYS A 101 -11.43 -3.53 -11.47
N GLY A 102 -11.65 -3.31 -10.17
CA GLY A 102 -12.57 -4.06 -9.31
C GLY A 102 -11.93 -5.12 -8.40
N GLY A 103 -10.62 -5.35 -8.50
CA GLY A 103 -9.88 -6.21 -7.55
C GLY A 103 -9.04 -5.37 -6.58
N ASN A 104 -8.90 -5.86 -5.34
CA ASN A 104 -7.97 -5.27 -4.38
C ASN A 104 -6.54 -5.35 -4.90
N GLY A 105 -5.74 -4.35 -4.57
CA GLY A 105 -4.30 -4.38 -4.74
C GLY A 105 -3.63 -5.51 -3.97
N VAL A 106 -2.38 -5.74 -4.32
CA VAL A 106 -1.51 -6.73 -3.69
C VAL A 106 -0.33 -6.04 -3.05
N ILE A 107 0.20 -6.64 -2.00
CA ILE A 107 1.23 -6.04 -1.17
C ILE A 107 2.35 -7.06 -1.00
N TYR A 108 3.56 -6.66 -1.36
CA TYR A 108 4.75 -7.34 -0.92
C TYR A 108 5.21 -6.72 0.40
N TYR A 109 5.29 -7.52 1.46
CA TYR A 109 5.81 -7.05 2.73
C TYR A 109 7.30 -7.36 2.82
N ASP A 110 8.15 -6.35 2.59
CA ASP A 110 9.62 -6.51 2.65
C ASP A 110 10.05 -6.91 4.07
N GLY A 111 9.43 -6.28 5.07
CA GLY A 111 9.59 -6.64 6.47
C GLY A 111 10.01 -5.49 7.36
N ILE A 112 10.49 -5.84 8.55
CA ILE A 112 10.99 -4.89 9.54
C ILE A 112 12.35 -4.34 9.07
N ILE A 113 12.46 -3.01 8.98
CA ILE A 113 13.66 -2.32 8.47
C ILE A 113 14.84 -2.47 9.44
N ASP A 114 14.60 -2.27 10.73
CA ASP A 114 15.64 -2.41 11.75
C ASP A 114 15.54 -3.76 12.49
N LYS A 115 16.33 -4.72 12.00
CA LYS A 115 16.42 -6.08 12.53
C LYS A 115 17.18 -6.18 13.85
N MET A 116 17.66 -5.07 14.44
CA MET A 116 18.29 -5.09 15.78
C MET A 116 17.30 -5.17 16.94
N PHE A 117 15.98 -5.03 16.70
CA PHE A 117 15.00 -5.39 17.73
C PHE A 117 15.11 -6.90 18.03
N ILE A 118 15.03 -7.28 19.31
CA ILE A 118 15.39 -8.58 19.92
C ILE A 118 14.86 -9.85 19.19
N PHE A 119 13.93 -9.72 18.23
CA PHE A 119 13.37 -10.81 17.44
C PHE A 119 13.65 -10.75 15.92
N GLY A 120 14.52 -9.86 15.43
CA GLY A 120 15.22 -9.97 14.13
C GLY A 120 14.41 -9.90 12.82
N GLY A 121 13.08 -9.95 12.90
CA GLY A 121 12.17 -9.97 11.76
C GLY A 121 10.78 -10.36 12.20
N SER A 122 9.84 -10.42 11.27
CA SER A 122 8.51 -10.99 11.50
C SER A 122 8.32 -12.24 10.64
N PRO A 123 7.43 -13.17 11.03
CA PRO A 123 7.11 -14.33 10.21
C PRO A 123 6.48 -13.96 8.86
N TYR A 124 6.02 -12.71 8.71
CA TYR A 124 5.43 -12.20 7.48
C TYR A 124 6.47 -11.67 6.48
N ASP A 125 7.71 -11.43 6.92
CA ASP A 125 8.74 -10.79 6.10
C ASP A 125 8.99 -11.58 4.80
N GLY A 126 9.02 -10.86 3.66
CA GLY A 126 9.24 -11.42 2.34
C GLY A 126 8.04 -12.14 1.72
N ASN A 127 6.85 -12.05 2.30
CA ASN A 127 5.63 -12.66 1.76
C ASN A 127 4.76 -11.66 1.00
N TRP A 128 3.93 -12.21 0.11
CA TRP A 128 2.90 -11.48 -0.62
C TRP A 128 1.55 -11.64 0.07
N PHE A 129 0.76 -10.57 0.05
CA PHE A 129 -0.56 -10.49 0.66
C PHE A 129 -1.51 -9.72 -0.24
N ARG A 130 -2.80 -9.80 0.06
CA ARG A 130 -3.79 -8.86 -0.48
C ARG A 130 -3.86 -7.62 0.40
N ALA A 131 -4.04 -6.46 -0.23
CA ALA A 131 -4.55 -5.31 0.48
C ALA A 131 -5.97 -5.63 0.98
N THR A 132 -6.30 -5.22 2.20
CA THR A 132 -7.69 -5.25 2.63
C THR A 132 -8.53 -4.30 1.75
N GLU A 133 -9.84 -4.46 1.73
CA GLU A 133 -10.71 -3.56 0.96
C GLU A 133 -10.56 -2.10 1.41
N SER A 134 -10.54 -1.86 2.73
CA SER A 134 -10.35 -0.52 3.31
C SER A 134 -8.98 0.08 2.96
N GLY A 135 -7.91 -0.72 3.11
CA GLY A 135 -6.55 -0.30 2.79
C GLY A 135 -6.35 0.01 1.31
N ASP A 136 -6.95 -0.80 0.44
CA ASP A 136 -6.90 -0.59 -1.00
C ASP A 136 -7.63 0.69 -1.41
N LEU A 137 -8.85 0.92 -0.91
CA LEU A 137 -9.62 2.13 -1.20
C LEU A 137 -8.84 3.40 -0.83
N VAL A 138 -8.21 3.44 0.34
CA VAL A 138 -7.39 4.59 0.75
C VAL A 138 -6.18 4.78 -0.17
N MET A 139 -5.51 3.70 -0.58
CA MET A 139 -4.42 3.81 -1.55
C MET A 139 -4.91 4.33 -2.90
N GLN A 140 -6.03 3.83 -3.41
CA GLN A 140 -6.61 4.30 -4.68
C GLN A 140 -7.00 5.79 -4.61
N GLU A 141 -7.55 6.25 -3.49
CA GLU A 141 -7.85 7.66 -3.25
C GLU A 141 -6.58 8.52 -3.23
N LEU A 142 -5.53 8.07 -2.54
CA LEU A 142 -4.24 8.75 -2.50
C LEU A 142 -3.61 8.81 -3.90
N LEU A 143 -3.57 7.70 -4.63
CA LEU A 143 -3.03 7.65 -5.98
C LEU A 143 -3.84 8.54 -6.93
N THR A 144 -5.16 8.61 -6.78
CA THR A 144 -6.00 9.55 -7.56
C THR A 144 -5.68 11.00 -7.20
N LYS A 145 -5.58 11.32 -5.90
CA LYS A 145 -5.29 12.67 -5.40
C LYS A 145 -3.95 13.21 -5.90
N TYR A 146 -2.94 12.34 -6.02
CA TYR A 146 -1.62 12.70 -6.55
C TYR A 146 -1.46 12.40 -8.04
N ASP A 147 -2.56 12.03 -8.71
CA ASP A 147 -2.62 11.79 -10.16
C ASP A 147 -1.67 10.67 -10.63
N LEU A 148 -1.48 9.65 -9.79
CA LEU A 148 -0.53 8.53 -9.92
C LEU A 148 -1.16 7.24 -10.44
N LEU A 149 -2.47 7.19 -10.64
CA LEU A 149 -3.08 5.96 -11.14
C LEU A 149 -2.43 5.53 -12.47
N PRO A 150 -2.11 4.24 -12.64
CA PRO A 150 -1.55 3.75 -13.89
C PRO A 150 -2.44 4.18 -15.05
N ILE A 151 -1.85 4.86 -16.05
CA ILE A 151 -2.57 5.16 -17.28
C ILE A 151 -2.91 3.82 -17.92
N ASP A 152 -4.20 3.51 -18.03
CA ASP A 152 -4.70 2.33 -18.72
C ASP A 152 -4.30 2.44 -20.20
N THR A 153 -3.13 1.89 -20.52
CA THR A 153 -2.57 1.89 -21.87
C THR A 153 -3.48 1.10 -22.81
N ASN A 154 -4.21 0.09 -22.32
CA ASN A 154 -5.17 -0.65 -23.13
C ASN A 154 -6.40 0.20 -23.47
N LEU A 155 -6.91 1.01 -22.54
CA LEU A 155 -7.93 2.01 -22.85
C LEU A 155 -7.42 3.00 -23.90
N PHE A 156 -6.19 3.49 -23.74
CA PHE A 156 -5.57 4.40 -24.70
C PHE A 156 -5.44 3.74 -26.09
N GLN A 157 -4.92 2.52 -26.17
CA GLN A 157 -4.83 1.76 -27.42
C GLN A 157 -6.20 1.47 -28.04
N SER A 158 -7.23 1.21 -27.22
CA SER A 158 -8.60 0.99 -27.71
C SER A 158 -9.23 2.27 -28.28
N ILE A 159 -8.95 3.43 -27.68
CA ILE A 159 -9.37 4.74 -28.17
C ILE A 159 -8.65 5.04 -29.48
N LEU A 160 -7.34 4.74 -29.58
CA LEU A 160 -6.56 4.89 -30.81
C LEU A 160 -7.05 3.96 -31.93
N ALA A 161 -7.33 2.70 -31.62
CA ALA A 161 -7.86 1.72 -32.57
C ALA A 161 -9.23 2.15 -33.12
N LYS A 162 -10.13 2.63 -32.25
CA LYS A 162 -11.46 3.14 -32.64
C LYS A 162 -11.39 4.48 -33.39
N GLY A 163 -10.45 5.35 -33.03
CA GLY A 163 -10.23 6.64 -33.70
C GLY A 163 -9.63 6.52 -35.10
N SER A 164 -8.79 5.51 -35.36
CA SER A 164 -8.18 5.30 -36.69
C SER A 164 -9.17 4.82 -37.77
N LEU A 165 -10.32 4.27 -37.37
CA LEU A 165 -11.33 3.73 -38.29
C LEU A 165 -12.33 4.79 -38.79
N ALA A 166 -12.39 5.98 -38.18
CA ALA A 166 -13.45 6.96 -38.44
C ALA A 166 -13.05 8.14 -39.35
N GLY A 167 -11.79 8.30 -39.77
CA GLY A 167 -11.45 9.43 -40.65
C GLY A 167 -10.02 9.49 -41.18
N MET A 168 -9.89 9.19 -42.47
CA MET A 168 -8.97 9.78 -43.47
C MET A 168 -7.44 9.58 -43.36
N GLY A 169 -6.90 9.06 -44.47
CA GLY A 169 -5.71 9.59 -45.17
C GLY A 169 -4.44 9.88 -44.36
N TYR A 170 -3.47 8.95 -44.42
CA TYR A 170 -1.99 9.03 -44.36
C TYR A 170 -1.19 10.19 -43.71
N PHE A 171 -1.76 11.30 -43.24
CA PHE A 171 -1.04 12.42 -42.60
C PHE A 171 -1.13 12.45 -41.06
N GLY A 172 -1.83 11.52 -40.42
CA GLY A 172 -2.08 11.54 -38.96
C GLY A 172 -1.11 10.77 -38.06
N LEU A 173 -0.15 10.03 -38.60
CA LEU A 173 0.69 9.09 -37.83
C LEU A 173 1.78 9.74 -36.97
N LEU A 174 2.04 11.04 -37.12
CA LEU A 174 3.03 11.79 -36.32
C LEU A 174 2.48 12.40 -35.02
N SER A 175 1.19 12.29 -34.72
CA SER A 175 0.59 13.07 -33.61
C SER A 175 0.46 12.31 -32.28
N VAL A 176 0.43 10.99 -32.26
CA VAL A 176 -0.01 10.24 -31.07
C VAL A 176 1.14 9.92 -30.10
N THR A 177 2.28 9.43 -30.60
CA THR A 177 3.51 9.28 -29.79
C THR A 177 3.96 10.65 -29.27
N GLY A 178 3.79 11.69 -30.09
CA GLY A 178 4.02 13.07 -29.71
C GLY A 178 3.18 13.49 -28.50
N VAL A 179 1.86 13.21 -28.49
CA VAL A 179 0.98 13.60 -27.38
C VAL A 179 1.26 12.82 -26.09
N VAL A 180 1.57 11.52 -26.15
CA VAL A 180 1.91 10.75 -24.93
C VAL A 180 3.23 11.22 -24.34
N VAL A 181 4.25 11.42 -25.18
CA VAL A 181 5.55 11.96 -24.74
C VAL A 181 5.40 13.40 -24.25
N PHE A 182 4.60 14.23 -24.94
CA PHE A 182 4.36 15.62 -24.54
C PHE A 182 3.57 15.71 -23.24
N TYR A 183 2.59 14.83 -23.01
CA TYR A 183 1.84 14.76 -21.75
C TYR A 183 2.74 14.30 -20.60
N GLN A 184 3.57 13.26 -20.81
CA GLN A 184 4.57 12.81 -19.83
C GLN A 184 5.59 13.92 -19.50
N VAL A 185 6.09 14.64 -20.51
CA VAL A 185 7.03 15.75 -20.35
C VAL A 185 6.38 16.97 -19.69
N TYR A 186 5.15 17.31 -20.07
CA TYR A 186 4.38 18.40 -19.48
C TYR A 186 4.06 18.13 -18.01
N ARG A 187 3.65 16.90 -17.68
CA ARG A 187 3.41 16.43 -16.31
C ARG A 187 4.66 16.59 -15.44
N ARG A 188 5.84 16.20 -15.93
CA ARG A 188 7.11 16.40 -15.21
C ARG A 188 7.42 17.88 -14.95
N LYS A 189 7.13 18.77 -15.90
CA LYS A 189 7.38 20.21 -15.72
C LYS A 189 6.46 20.85 -14.68
N VAL A 190 5.16 20.57 -14.74
CA VAL A 190 4.18 21.19 -13.82
C VAL A 190 4.36 20.72 -12.38
N ALA A 191 4.85 19.49 -12.16
CA ALA A 191 5.17 18.99 -10.82
C ALA A 191 6.36 19.73 -10.17
N VAL A 192 7.35 20.15 -10.97
CA VAL A 192 8.53 20.90 -10.49
C VAL A 192 8.18 22.34 -10.10
N ASP A 193 7.20 22.95 -10.76
CA ASP A 193 6.83 24.36 -10.55
C ASP A 193 5.87 24.60 -9.35
N ARG A 194 5.43 23.54 -8.64
CA ARG A 194 4.51 23.64 -7.49
C ARG A 194 5.17 23.42 -6.12
N VAL A 195 6.50 23.31 -6.08
CA VAL A 195 7.32 23.28 -4.85
C VAL A 195 7.90 24.67 -4.61
#